data_AF-A0A8J6MHA4-F1
#
_entry.id   AF-A0A8J6MHA4-F1
#
_cell.length_a   1.000
_cell.length_b   1.000
_cell.length_c   1.000
_cell.angle_alpha   90.00
_cell.angle_beta   90.00
_cell.angle_gamma   90.00
#
_symmetry.space_group_name_H-M   'P 1'
#
loop_
_entity.id
_entity.type
_entity.pdbx_description
1 polymer ?
#
loop_
_entity_poly.entity_id
_entity_poly.type
_entity_poly.pdbx_seq_one_letter_code
_entity_poly.pdbx_strand_id
1 'polypeptide(L)'
;MEQITIHFNLNGKDVTVSADPNKRLVDFLREDMGMTSVKEGCGEGECGACTIIYNGKAVTSCLMLAVQCGYCTPGMVLSAKALLDKKPDATNEEIKRAMSGNLCRCTGYAKIIEAVETARDVKGGGKA
;
A
#
# COMPACT_ATOMS: atom_id res chain seq x y z
N MET A 1 4.05 6.23 21.76
CA MET A 1 4.63 5.27 20.80
C MET A 1 5.68 5.98 19.97
N GLU A 2 6.60 5.24 19.37
CA GLU A 2 7.67 5.79 18.53
C GLU A 2 7.08 6.27 17.20
N GLN A 3 7.33 7.53 16.84
CA GLN A 3 6.86 8.08 15.58
C GLN A 3 7.72 7.59 14.42
N ILE A 4 7.11 7.38 13.26
CA ILE A 4 7.81 6.97 12.04
C ILE A 4 7.86 8.14 11.07
N THR A 5 9.03 8.43 10.52
CA THR A 5 9.15 9.43 9.46
C THR A 5 8.69 8.83 8.14
N ILE A 6 7.72 9.47 7.51
CA ILE A 6 7.18 9.08 6.20
C ILE A 6 7.42 10.18 5.16
N HIS A 7 7.64 9.75 3.93
CA HIS A 7 7.86 10.61 2.78
C HIS A 7 6.81 10.28 1.71
N PHE A 8 6.07 11.29 1.26
CA PHE A 8 5.02 11.11 0.26
C PHE A 8 4.73 12.42 -0.48
N ASN A 9 4.06 12.32 -1.63
CA ASN A 9 3.55 13.49 -2.34
C ASN A 9 2.08 13.73 -1.97
N LEU A 10 1.74 14.95 -1.56
CA LEU A 10 0.38 15.38 -1.27
C LEU A 10 0.02 16.56 -2.15
N ASN A 11 -0.94 16.37 -3.06
CA ASN A 11 -1.41 17.41 -3.98
C ASN A 11 -0.27 18.09 -4.76
N GLY A 12 0.71 17.32 -5.23
CA GLY A 12 1.86 17.80 -5.99
C GLY A 12 3.02 18.32 -5.14
N LYS A 13 2.88 18.38 -3.82
CA LYS A 13 3.94 18.81 -2.89
C LYS A 13 4.56 17.62 -2.18
N ASP A 14 5.88 17.53 -2.21
CA ASP A 14 6.61 16.53 -1.42
C ASP A 14 6.56 16.90 0.07
N VAL A 15 6.14 15.93 0.88
CA VAL A 15 5.93 16.04 2.32
C VAL A 15 6.81 15.02 3.02
N THR A 16 7.48 15.47 4.07
CA THR A 16 8.20 14.62 5.03
C THR A 16 7.69 14.97 6.43
N VAL A 17 7.18 13.98 7.15
CA VAL A 17 6.56 14.20 8.45
C VAL A 17 6.65 12.95 9.32
N SER A 18 6.67 13.14 10.63
CA SER A 18 6.57 12.08 11.61
C SER A 18 5.10 11.73 11.84
N ALA A 19 4.76 10.45 11.75
CA ALA A 19 3.40 9.94 11.89
C ALA A 19 3.34 8.81 12.92
N ASP A 20 2.21 8.73 13.64
CA ASP A 20 1.89 7.55 14.47
C ASP A 20 1.48 6.39 13.54
N PRO A 21 2.18 5.23 13.60
CA PRO A 21 1.88 4.09 12.73
C PRO A 21 0.49 3.49 12.92
N ASN A 22 -0.17 3.73 14.05
CA ASN A 22 -1.51 3.21 14.32
C ASN A 22 -2.63 4.17 13.94
N LYS A 23 -2.29 5.38 13.47
CA LYS A 23 -3.28 6.37 13.04
C LYS A 23 -3.86 5.97 11.70
N ARG A 24 -5.18 6.07 11.54
CA ARG A 24 -5.83 5.86 10.24
C ARG A 24 -5.41 6.98 9.29
N LEU A 25 -5.34 6.69 8.01
CA LEU A 25 -4.94 7.66 6.99
C LEU A 25 -5.93 8.82 6.93
N VAL A 26 -7.23 8.57 7.14
CA VAL A 26 -8.25 9.63 7.23
C VAL A 26 -7.97 10.62 8.37
N ASP A 27 -7.59 10.12 9.55
CA ASP A 27 -7.31 10.95 10.72
C ASP A 27 -6.03 11.74 10.49
N PHE A 28 -4.99 11.06 9.98
CA PHE A 28 -3.72 11.70 9.66
C PHE A 28 -3.86 12.84 8.65
N LEU A 29 -4.62 12.61 7.57
CA LEU A 29 -4.86 13.65 6.57
C LEU A 29 -5.64 14.82 7.15
N ARG A 30 -6.64 14.57 7.99
CA ARG A 30 -7.50 15.62 8.54
C ARG A 30 -6.82 16.43 9.64
N GLU A 31 -6.18 15.75 10.58
CA GLU A 31 -5.66 16.33 11.82
C GLU A 31 -4.22 16.82 11.66
N ASP A 32 -3.35 16.01 11.07
CA ASP A 32 -1.92 16.32 10.95
C ASP A 32 -1.63 17.13 9.68
N MET A 33 -2.33 16.83 8.59
CA MET A 33 -2.14 17.52 7.31
C MET A 33 -3.17 18.63 7.03
N GLY A 34 -4.17 18.81 7.90
CA GLY A 34 -5.21 19.85 7.76
C GLY A 34 -6.18 19.66 6.58
N MET A 35 -6.20 18.49 5.94
CA MET A 35 -7.02 18.17 4.76
C MET A 35 -8.45 17.81 5.17
N THR A 36 -9.16 18.79 5.73
CA THR A 36 -10.53 18.62 6.24
C THR A 36 -11.57 18.36 5.14
N SER A 37 -11.19 18.48 3.86
CA SER A 37 -12.00 18.07 2.70
C SER A 37 -12.25 16.56 2.67
N VAL A 38 -11.31 15.76 3.17
CA VAL A 38 -11.49 14.31 3.36
C VAL A 38 -12.44 14.11 4.53
N LYS A 39 -13.65 13.60 4.27
CA LYS A 39 -14.70 13.48 5.29
C LYS A 39 -14.71 12.08 5.89
N GLU A 40 -15.07 11.98 7.16
CA GLU A 40 -15.38 10.71 7.79
C GLU A 40 -16.88 10.65 8.08
N GLY A 41 -17.57 9.71 7.42
CA GLY A 41 -19.00 9.46 7.62
C GLY A 41 -19.25 8.18 8.42
N CYS A 42 -18.86 7.04 7.86
CA CYS A 42 -19.13 5.71 8.45
C CYS A 42 -17.92 5.06 9.15
N GLY A 43 -16.68 5.40 8.79
CA GLY A 43 -15.47 4.76 9.36
C GLY A 43 -15.20 3.31 8.89
N GLU A 44 -16.13 2.69 8.15
CA GLU A 44 -16.09 1.28 7.76
C GLU A 44 -15.95 1.05 6.24
N GLY A 45 -15.81 2.11 5.46
CA GLY A 45 -15.51 2.05 4.02
C GLY A 45 -16.72 2.04 3.08
N GLU A 46 -17.94 2.13 3.60
CA GLU A 46 -19.17 2.05 2.80
C GLU A 46 -19.52 3.38 2.09
N CYS A 47 -19.52 4.50 2.82
CA CYS A 47 -20.07 5.77 2.31
C CYS A 47 -19.18 6.48 1.26
N GLY A 48 -17.91 6.10 1.13
CA GLY A 48 -16.96 6.75 0.21
C GLY A 48 -16.55 8.20 0.55
N ALA A 49 -17.05 8.82 1.62
CA ALA A 49 -16.77 10.22 1.95
C ALA A 49 -15.27 10.52 2.24
N CYS A 50 -14.51 9.49 2.59
CA CYS A 50 -13.07 9.56 2.86
C CYS A 50 -12.19 9.22 1.64
N THR A 51 -12.78 9.18 0.44
CA THR A 51 -12.07 8.74 -0.76
C THR A 51 -10.96 9.72 -1.13
N ILE A 52 -9.77 9.18 -1.39
CA ILE A 52 -8.60 9.90 -1.90
C ILE A 52 -8.02 9.19 -3.11
N ILE A 53 -7.19 9.88 -3.89
CA ILE A 53 -6.35 9.25 -4.90
C ILE A 53 -5.01 8.87 -4.26
N TYR A 54 -4.81 7.56 -4.06
CA TYR A 54 -3.57 7.00 -3.54
C TYR A 54 -2.87 6.24 -4.65
N ASN A 55 -1.72 6.75 -5.11
CA ASN A 55 -0.93 6.15 -6.19
C ASN A 55 -1.76 5.84 -7.45
N GLY A 56 -2.61 6.79 -7.87
CA GLY A 56 -3.46 6.69 -9.06
C GLY A 56 -4.77 5.89 -8.88
N LYS A 57 -5.06 5.36 -7.69
CA LYS A 57 -6.27 4.60 -7.41
C LYS A 57 -7.14 5.30 -6.37
N ALA A 58 -8.45 5.31 -6.60
CA ALA A 58 -9.43 5.76 -5.62
C ALA A 58 -9.50 4.73 -4.48
N VAL A 59 -9.26 5.17 -3.24
CA VAL A 59 -9.26 4.32 -2.05
C VAL A 59 -9.96 5.00 -0.88
N THR A 60 -10.58 4.21 -0.01
CA THR A 60 -11.19 4.69 1.23
C THR A 60 -10.14 4.84 2.33
N SER A 61 -9.75 6.08 2.64
CA SER A 61 -8.67 6.34 3.60
C SER A 61 -9.00 5.93 5.05
N CYS A 62 -10.27 5.74 5.41
CA CYS A 62 -10.65 5.26 6.74
C CYS A 62 -10.28 3.80 7.01
N LEU A 63 -10.04 3.00 5.96
CA LEU A 63 -9.61 1.60 6.06
C LEU A 63 -8.10 1.41 5.94
N MET A 64 -7.35 2.50 5.77
CA MET A 64 -5.89 2.48 5.67
C MET A 64 -5.27 3.08 6.91
N LEU A 65 -4.08 2.59 7.27
CA LEU A 65 -3.21 3.27 8.24
C LEU A 65 -2.36 4.32 7.51
N ALA A 66 -1.96 5.37 8.23
CA ALA A 66 -1.03 6.39 7.74
C ALA A 66 0.33 5.78 7.37
N VAL A 67 0.72 4.70 8.06
CA VAL A 67 1.92 3.90 7.78
C VAL A 67 1.51 2.44 7.59
N GLN A 68 2.04 1.77 6.56
CA GLN A 68 1.84 0.33 6.41
C GLN A 68 2.72 -0.44 7.42
N CYS A 69 2.19 -1.50 8.03
CA CYS A 69 2.87 -2.15 9.16
C CYS A 69 4.10 -3.00 8.78
N GLY A 70 4.26 -3.38 7.50
CA GLY A 70 5.36 -4.23 7.04
C GLY A 70 5.36 -5.68 7.54
N TYR A 71 4.41 -6.07 8.39
CA TYR A 71 4.40 -7.39 9.04
C TYR A 71 4.29 -8.56 8.04
N CYS A 72 3.51 -8.40 6.96
CA CYS A 72 3.39 -9.42 5.92
C CYS A 72 4.60 -9.45 4.97
N THR A 73 5.44 -8.41 4.96
CA THR A 73 6.49 -8.23 3.95
C THR A 73 7.46 -9.41 3.87
N PRO A 74 7.95 -10.01 4.97
CA PRO A 74 8.84 -11.16 4.88
C PRO A 74 8.23 -12.34 4.12
N GLY A 75 6.98 -12.70 4.44
CA GLY A 75 6.25 -13.79 3.76
C GLY A 75 6.02 -13.49 2.28
N MET A 76 5.60 -12.26 1.97
CA MET A 76 5.38 -11.80 0.59
C MET A 76 6.65 -11.88 -0.25
N VAL A 77 7.79 -11.40 0.27
CA VAL A 77 9.08 -11.42 -0.42
C VAL A 77 9.56 -12.86 -0.66
N LEU A 78 9.45 -13.73 0.34
CA LEU A 78 9.87 -15.13 0.20
C LEU A 78 9.01 -15.89 -0.81
N SER A 79 7.68 -15.72 -0.77
CA SER A 79 6.78 -16.35 -1.74
C SER A 79 7.02 -15.81 -3.15
N ALA A 80 7.27 -14.51 -3.30
CA ALA A 80 7.56 -13.90 -4.60
C ALA A 80 8.87 -14.43 -5.18
N LYS A 81 9.92 -14.49 -4.35
CA LYS A 81 11.21 -15.09 -4.74
C LYS A 81 11.05 -16.55 -5.15
N ALA A 82 10.35 -17.36 -4.36
CA ALA A 82 10.15 -18.77 -4.66
C ALA A 82 9.40 -19.00 -5.98
N LEU A 83 8.43 -18.14 -6.31
CA LEU A 83 7.76 -18.13 -7.60
C LEU A 83 8.74 -17.77 -8.72
N LEU A 84 9.40 -16.61 -8.64
CA LEU A 84 10.24 -16.06 -9.71
C LEU A 84 11.57 -16.81 -9.90
N ASP A 85 12.02 -17.59 -8.93
CA ASP A 85 13.15 -18.52 -9.10
C ASP A 85 12.76 -19.75 -9.92
N LYS A 86 11.50 -20.20 -9.83
CA LYS A 86 10.99 -21.34 -10.60
C LYS A 86 10.42 -20.94 -11.96
N LYS A 87 9.74 -19.79 -12.01
CA LYS A 87 9.07 -19.26 -13.20
C LYS A 87 9.37 -17.75 -13.35
N PRO A 88 10.50 -17.39 -13.97
CA PRO A 88 10.92 -16.00 -14.14
C PRO A 88 9.97 -15.15 -15.02
N ASP A 89 9.10 -15.78 -15.81
CA ASP A 89 8.13 -15.16 -16.71
C ASP A 89 6.67 -15.32 -16.19
N ALA A 90 6.49 -15.52 -14.88
CA ALA A 90 5.18 -15.77 -14.28
C ALA A 90 4.14 -14.71 -14.69
N THR A 91 2.95 -15.18 -15.06
CA THR A 91 1.81 -14.32 -15.41
C THR A 91 1.25 -13.62 -14.17
N ASN A 92 0.49 -12.54 -14.37
CA ASN A 92 -0.11 -11.80 -13.25
C ASN A 92 -1.08 -12.68 -12.43
N GLU A 93 -1.77 -13.65 -13.06
CA GLU A 93 -2.62 -14.60 -12.35
C GLU A 93 -1.81 -15.58 -11.50
N GLU A 94 -0.63 -16.01 -11.96
CA GLU A 94 0.26 -16.86 -11.18
C GLU A 94 0.87 -16.10 -10.00
N ILE A 95 1.19 -14.81 -10.18
CA ILE A 95 1.63 -13.93 -9.10
C ILE A 95 0.53 -13.82 -8.03
N LYS A 96 -0.71 -13.51 -8.42
CA LYS A 96 -1.86 -13.45 -7.50
C LYS A 96 -2.05 -14.77 -6.76
N ARG A 97 -1.97 -15.90 -7.48
CA ARG A 97 -2.10 -17.25 -6.90
C ARG A 97 -0.99 -17.53 -5.89
N ALA A 98 0.25 -17.15 -6.17
CA ALA A 98 1.36 -17.35 -5.25
C ALA A 98 1.23 -16.49 -3.99
N MET A 99 0.67 -15.28 -4.11
CA MET A 99 0.48 -14.37 -2.97
C MET A 99 -0.72 -14.75 -2.10
N SER A 100 -1.66 -15.59 -2.57
CA SER A 100 -2.88 -15.92 -1.83
C SER A 100 -2.64 -16.62 -0.49
N GLY A 101 -1.44 -17.19 -0.27
CA GLY A 101 -1.05 -17.80 1.02
C GLY A 101 -0.56 -16.82 2.08
N ASN A 102 -0.36 -15.55 1.74
CA ASN A 102 0.14 -14.53 2.66
C ASN A 102 -0.94 -13.48 2.90
N LEU A 103 -1.46 -13.36 4.12
CA LEU A 103 -2.50 -12.38 4.41
C LEU A 103 -1.92 -10.99 4.66
N CYS A 104 -2.45 -9.99 3.96
CA CYS A 104 -2.11 -8.58 4.19
C CYS A 104 -3.36 -7.79 4.59
N ARG A 105 -3.27 -7.09 5.73
CA ARG A 105 -4.36 -6.22 6.21
C ARG A 105 -4.20 -4.75 5.83
N CYS A 106 -2.98 -4.30 5.50
CA CYS A 106 -2.71 -2.88 5.23
C CYS A 106 -2.81 -2.47 3.76
N THR A 107 -2.39 -3.32 2.81
CA THR A 107 -2.16 -2.90 1.41
C THR A 107 -3.30 -3.22 0.45
N GLY A 108 -4.19 -4.15 0.81
CA GLY A 108 -5.19 -4.69 -0.13
C GLY A 108 -4.58 -5.42 -1.34
N TYR A 109 -3.35 -5.94 -1.21
CA TYR A 109 -2.61 -6.75 -2.21
C TYR A 109 -2.15 -6.04 -3.49
N ALA A 110 -2.84 -5.01 -3.95
CA ALA A 110 -2.61 -4.42 -5.27
C ALA A 110 -1.13 -4.00 -5.48
N LYS A 111 -0.53 -3.30 -4.51
CA LYS A 111 0.89 -2.88 -4.60
C LYS A 111 1.89 -3.99 -4.37
N ILE A 112 1.50 -5.05 -3.65
CA ILE A 112 2.34 -6.24 -3.50
C ILE A 112 2.45 -6.95 -4.85
N ILE A 113 1.33 -7.13 -5.55
CA ILE A 113 1.30 -7.75 -6.88
C ILE A 113 2.13 -6.92 -7.87
N GLU A 114 1.93 -5.60 -7.92
CA GLU A 114 2.70 -4.68 -8.77
C GLU A 114 4.21 -4.74 -8.49
N ALA A 115 4.61 -4.86 -7.22
CA ALA A 115 6.02 -5.00 -6.85
C ALA A 115 6.62 -6.32 -7.37
N VAL A 116 5.85 -7.42 -7.34
CA VAL A 116 6.30 -8.71 -7.88
C VAL A 116 6.36 -8.69 -9.41
N GLU A 117 5.40 -8.03 -10.07
CA GLU A 117 5.43 -7.79 -11.52
C GLU A 117 6.69 -7.00 -11.92
N THR A 118 6.98 -5.92 -11.19
CA THR A 118 8.21 -5.12 -11.41
C THR A 118 9.46 -5.97 -11.22
N ALA A 119 9.52 -6.77 -10.15
CA ALA A 119 10.66 -7.64 -9.89
C ALA A 119 10.85 -8.72 -10.97
N ARG A 120 9.74 -9.28 -11.49
CA ARG A 120 9.75 -10.20 -12.63
C ARG A 120 10.34 -9.53 -13.86
N ASP A 121 9.86 -8.33 -14.19
CA ASP A 121 10.26 -7.61 -15.40
C ASP A 121 11.75 -7.22 -15.35
N VAL A 122 12.23 -6.77 -14.19
CA VAL A 122 13.67 -6.50 -13.96
C VAL A 122 14.52 -7.77 -14.10
N LYS A 123 14.08 -8.90 -13.53
CA LYS A 123 14.79 -10.19 -13.62
C LYS A 123 14.78 -10.77 -15.05
N GLY A 124 13.74 -10.48 -15.82
CA GLY A 124 13.59 -10.84 -17.24
C GLY A 124 14.36 -9.93 -18.22
N GLY A 125 15.09 -8.92 -17.73
CA GLY A 125 15.88 -8.00 -18.56
C GLY A 125 15.12 -6.76 -19.05
N GLY A 126 13.91 -6.51 -18.54
CA GLY A 126 13.16 -5.28 -18.76
C GLY A 126 13.69 -4.11 -17.92
N LYS A 127 13.70 -2.90 -18.49
CA LYS A 127 14.08 -1.67 -17.76
C LYS A 127 12.95 -1.28 -16.79
N ALA A 128 13.34 -0.96 -15.55
CA ALA A 128 12.47 -0.42 -14.50
C ALA A 128 11.78 0.89 -14.90
#